data_AF-A0A9E5HVI5-F1
#
_entry.id   AF-A0A9E5HVI5-F1
#
_cell.length_a   1.000
_cell.length_b   1.000
_cell.length_c   1.000
_cell.angle_alpha   90.00
_cell.angle_beta   90.00
_cell.angle_gamma   90.00
#
_symmetry.space_group_name_H-M   'P 1'
#
loop_
_entity.id
_entity.type
_entity.pdbx_description
1 polymer ?
#
loop_
_entity_poly.entity_id
_entity_poly.type
_entity_poly.pdbx_seq_one_letter_code
_entity_poly.pdbx_strand_id
1 'polypeptide(L)'
;MTIDRHDHPIRHLSDLDRRKFLKLSSLAMGSALFSSGLGMTDANSSTTVKLPGFSAFSKSVKVFRSGKYYMVESSGLPNHQMMVGIKAWQQQVPTIQPYSGSNSWPIPTTPVLSKSPISAKDHFLRGAIAVAVNGVPIFNALTNKGTDAFLTGELDDWGGHCGRADDYHYHTAPLHLQTIVGKKVPIAYALDGFPIYGETEVNGKNAVGLDEFNGHFDSKKKYHYHGTKTYPYINGGFRGVVSEIDGQVDPQAATKAFRPAGAPLRGASITGFEVTGPESYMLTYQIAETKYLIKYSASLTEVEMEFIEPDGTSRTEVYSRR
;
A
#
# COMPACT_ATOMS: atom_id res chain seq x y z
N MET A 1 15.44 -59.06 -36.37
CA MET A 1 16.58 -58.31 -35.83
C MET A 1 16.06 -57.50 -34.65
N THR A 2 16.78 -57.51 -33.52
CA THR A 2 16.35 -57.07 -32.17
C THR A 2 16.56 -55.57 -31.91
N ILE A 3 16.25 -55.17 -30.65
CA ILE A 3 16.55 -53.90 -29.94
C ILE A 3 15.45 -52.82 -30.05
N ASP A 4 14.77 -52.39 -28.97
CA ASP A 4 14.53 -53.01 -27.63
C ASP A 4 13.37 -52.34 -26.84
N ARG A 5 13.15 -52.68 -25.55
CA ARG A 5 12.30 -51.93 -24.59
C ARG A 5 12.99 -51.77 -23.22
N HIS A 6 13.07 -50.53 -22.71
CA HIS A 6 13.52 -50.27 -21.35
C HIS A 6 12.35 -50.24 -20.35
N ASP A 7 12.35 -51.17 -19.40
CA ASP A 7 11.52 -51.11 -18.19
C ASP A 7 12.21 -50.29 -17.08
N HIS A 8 11.41 -49.54 -16.31
CA HIS A 8 11.84 -48.92 -15.05
C HIS A 8 11.05 -49.53 -13.87
N PRO A 9 11.71 -50.09 -12.85
CA PRO A 9 11.02 -50.74 -11.74
C PRO A 9 10.48 -49.73 -10.72
N ILE A 10 9.15 -49.71 -10.54
CA ILE A 10 8.49 -49.02 -9.44
C ILE A 10 8.72 -49.82 -8.15
N ARG A 11 9.46 -49.25 -7.19
CA ARG A 11 9.63 -49.85 -5.85
C ARG A 11 8.68 -49.20 -4.85
N HIS A 12 7.69 -49.97 -4.38
CA HIS A 12 6.95 -49.65 -3.16
C HIS A 12 7.81 -49.94 -1.93
N LEU A 13 7.79 -49.05 -0.94
CA LEU A 13 8.43 -49.24 0.37
C LEU A 13 7.41 -49.80 1.37
N SER A 14 7.81 -50.79 2.16
CA SER A 14 6.98 -51.48 3.14
C SER A 14 6.96 -50.79 4.52
N ASP A 15 5.83 -50.82 5.22
CA ASP A 15 5.51 -50.08 6.47
C ASP A 15 6.34 -50.42 7.75
N LEU A 16 7.50 -51.06 7.65
CA LEU A 16 8.20 -51.64 8.81
C LEU A 16 9.25 -50.76 9.51
N ASP A 17 9.73 -49.67 8.91
CA ASP A 17 10.84 -48.88 9.46
C ASP A 17 10.45 -47.71 10.38
N ARG A 18 9.16 -47.51 10.67
CA ARG A 18 8.68 -46.38 11.51
C ARG A 18 8.64 -46.62 13.03
N ARG A 19 9.07 -47.79 13.55
CA ARG A 19 8.92 -48.13 14.98
C ARG A 19 10.17 -48.65 15.71
N LYS A 20 11.39 -48.33 15.23
CA LYS A 20 12.66 -48.75 15.88
C LYS A 20 13.58 -47.62 16.39
N PHE A 21 13.10 -46.38 16.50
CA PHE A 21 13.94 -45.26 16.99
C PHE A 21 13.30 -44.40 18.09
N LEU A 22 12.57 -45.03 19.02
CA LEU A 22 12.12 -44.39 20.26
C LEU A 22 12.26 -45.39 21.42
N LYS A 23 12.93 -44.95 22.50
CA LYS A 23 13.32 -45.67 23.73
C LYS A 23 14.56 -46.57 23.64
N LEU A 24 15.73 -45.95 23.86
CA LEU A 24 16.71 -46.42 24.85
C LEU A 24 17.55 -45.22 25.32
N SER A 25 17.61 -45.04 26.63
CA SER A 25 18.23 -43.88 27.29
C SER A 25 19.48 -44.27 28.08
N SER A 26 20.29 -43.26 28.40
CA SER A 26 21.31 -43.19 29.45
C SER A 26 22.79 -43.50 29.11
N LEU A 27 23.64 -42.60 29.65
CA LEU A 27 25.09 -42.68 29.89
C LEU A 27 26.04 -42.95 28.70
N ALA A 28 26.49 -41.85 28.08
CA ALA A 28 27.91 -41.66 27.78
C ALA A 28 28.25 -40.16 27.84
N MET A 29 29.10 -39.75 28.79
CA MET A 29 29.56 -38.36 28.91
C MET A 29 30.70 -38.14 27.90
N GLY A 30 30.50 -37.28 26.91
CA GLY A 30 31.50 -37.04 25.87
C GLY A 30 31.26 -35.72 25.14
N SER A 31 32.14 -34.75 25.33
CA SER A 31 32.03 -33.40 24.78
C SER A 31 32.18 -33.39 23.26
N ALA A 32 31.06 -33.44 22.54
CA ALA A 32 30.99 -33.14 21.12
C ALA A 32 30.04 -31.94 20.91
N LEU A 33 30.63 -30.77 20.66
CA LEU A 33 29.88 -29.56 20.29
C LEU A 33 29.23 -29.78 18.92
N PHE A 34 27.96 -30.17 18.92
CA PHE A 34 27.15 -30.17 17.70
C PHE A 34 26.94 -28.72 17.26
N SER A 35 27.68 -28.30 16.23
CA SER A 35 27.43 -27.07 15.51
C SER A 35 26.15 -27.21 14.67
N SER A 36 25.00 -27.13 15.33
CA SER A 36 23.70 -26.97 14.66
C SER A 36 23.72 -25.62 13.94
N GLY A 37 23.92 -25.65 12.63
CA GLY A 37 23.89 -24.49 11.74
C GLY A 37 22.49 -23.90 11.66
N LEU A 38 22.10 -23.16 12.70
CA LEU A 38 21.07 -22.13 12.58
C LEU A 38 21.60 -21.12 11.59
N GLY A 39 21.00 -21.07 10.39
CA GLY A 39 21.27 -20.03 9.42
C GLY A 39 20.93 -18.69 10.06
N MET A 40 21.96 -17.92 10.44
CA MET A 40 21.78 -16.55 10.90
C MET A 40 21.25 -15.77 9.71
N THR A 41 19.96 -15.45 9.72
CA THR A 41 19.43 -14.37 8.89
C THR A 41 20.18 -13.11 9.28
N ASP A 42 20.89 -12.49 8.34
CA ASP A 42 21.60 -11.24 8.59
C ASP A 42 20.65 -10.23 9.23
N ALA A 43 20.94 -9.86 10.48
CA ALA A 43 20.19 -8.85 11.19
C ALA A 43 20.55 -7.49 10.60
N ASN A 44 19.87 -7.11 9.50
CA ASN A 44 20.01 -5.80 8.87
C ASN A 44 19.82 -4.71 9.94
N SER A 45 20.93 -4.04 10.29
CA SER A 45 20.94 -3.00 11.30
C SER A 45 20.03 -1.85 10.86
N SER A 46 18.91 -1.70 11.55
CA SER A 46 17.93 -0.65 11.28
C SER A 46 18.44 0.68 11.84
N THR A 47 18.63 1.66 10.96
CA THR A 47 19.04 3.02 11.34
C THR A 47 17.94 4.01 10.98
N THR A 48 17.52 4.84 11.94
CA THR A 48 16.60 5.96 11.67
C THR A 48 17.27 6.95 10.72
N VAL A 49 16.56 7.37 9.67
CA VAL A 49 17.10 8.26 8.63
C VAL A 49 16.13 9.39 8.29
N LYS A 50 16.66 10.51 7.79
CA LYS A 50 15.86 11.64 7.30
C LYS A 50 15.73 11.57 5.78
N LEU A 51 14.59 11.10 5.29
CA LEU A 51 14.18 11.21 3.90
C LEU A 51 13.32 12.50 3.75
N PRO A 52 13.61 13.43 2.82
CA PRO A 52 12.91 14.71 2.74
C PRO A 52 11.39 14.59 2.64
N GLY A 53 10.67 15.47 3.33
CA GLY A 53 9.20 15.51 3.39
C GLY A 53 8.64 14.82 4.62
N PHE A 54 9.04 13.57 4.87
CA PHE A 54 8.51 12.74 5.97
C PHE A 54 8.69 13.35 7.37
N SER A 55 9.70 14.20 7.58
CA SER A 55 9.91 14.87 8.87
C SER A 55 8.75 15.78 9.30
N ALA A 56 7.97 16.31 8.36
CA ALA A 56 6.76 17.09 8.65
C ALA A 56 5.63 16.23 9.27
N PHE A 57 5.68 14.91 9.08
CA PHE A 57 4.69 13.94 9.52
C PHE A 57 5.26 12.96 10.57
N SER A 58 6.33 13.36 11.27
CA SER A 58 7.05 12.53 12.24
C SER A 58 6.23 12.04 13.46
N LYS A 59 4.99 12.52 13.62
CA LYS A 59 4.01 12.01 14.60
C LYS A 59 3.22 10.78 14.12
N SER A 60 3.08 10.59 12.81
CA SER A 60 2.30 9.51 12.18
C SER A 60 3.12 8.65 11.23
N VAL A 61 4.34 9.06 10.89
CA VAL A 61 5.25 8.36 9.97
C VAL A 61 6.64 8.22 10.57
N LYS A 62 7.19 7.01 10.51
CA LYS A 62 8.58 6.70 10.87
C LYS A 62 9.32 6.19 9.65
N VAL A 63 10.55 6.68 9.43
CA VAL A 63 11.41 6.24 8.33
C VAL A 63 12.73 5.70 8.88
N PHE A 64 13.06 4.47 8.49
CA PHE A 64 14.33 3.82 8.81
C PHE A 64 14.95 3.20 7.56
N ARG A 65 16.23 2.86 7.60
CA ARG A 65 16.91 2.17 6.52
C ARG A 65 17.02 0.67 6.83
N SER A 66 16.71 -0.18 5.86
CA SER A 66 16.99 -1.61 5.88
C SER A 66 17.63 -2.03 4.55
N GLY A 67 18.90 -2.39 4.58
CA GLY A 67 19.68 -2.72 3.38
C GLY A 67 19.64 -1.64 2.29
N LYS A 68 19.05 -2.00 1.14
CA LYS A 68 18.89 -1.13 -0.05
C LYS A 68 17.60 -0.29 -0.08
N TYR A 69 16.81 -0.31 1.00
CA TYR A 69 15.53 0.39 1.08
C TYR A 69 15.48 1.40 2.24
N TYR A 70 14.81 2.52 2.00
CA TYR A 70 14.11 3.28 3.03
C TYR A 70 12.78 2.57 3.30
N MET A 71 12.52 2.24 4.56
CA MET A 71 11.28 1.63 5.03
C MET A 71 10.43 2.71 5.68
N VAL A 72 9.20 2.89 5.21
CA VAL A 72 8.24 3.88 5.71
C VAL A 72 7.13 3.18 6.48
N GLU A 73 7.04 3.47 7.78
CA GLU A 73 5.97 2.98 8.66
C GLU A 73 4.86 4.02 8.78
N SER A 74 3.60 3.59 8.70
CA SER A 74 2.42 4.43 8.92
C SER A 74 1.20 3.60 9.32
N SER A 75 0.10 4.25 9.69
CA SER A 75 -1.22 3.60 9.82
C SER A 75 -1.99 3.54 8.50
N GLY A 76 -1.45 4.10 7.40
CA GLY A 76 -2.18 4.33 6.15
C GLY A 76 -3.22 5.46 6.18
N LEU A 77 -3.45 6.12 7.31
CA LEU A 77 -4.46 7.19 7.43
C LEU A 77 -3.84 8.60 7.37
N PRO A 78 -4.40 9.53 6.58
CA PRO A 78 -4.00 10.94 6.55
C PRO A 78 -4.49 11.74 7.76
N ASN A 79 -3.98 12.97 7.88
CA ASN A 79 -4.45 14.00 8.82
C ASN A 79 -5.32 15.06 8.13
N HIS A 80 -6.21 14.63 7.24
CA HIS A 80 -7.24 15.46 6.61
C HIS A 80 -8.57 14.69 6.60
N GLN A 81 -9.67 15.35 6.24
CA GLN A 81 -10.96 14.68 6.10
C GLN A 81 -10.89 13.63 4.98
N MET A 82 -11.43 12.44 5.22
CA MET A 82 -11.49 11.35 4.23
C MET A 82 -12.92 11.17 3.72
N MET A 83 -13.09 10.46 2.61
CA MET A 83 -14.34 9.90 2.10
C MET A 83 -15.40 10.90 1.59
N VAL A 84 -15.45 12.13 2.10
CA VAL A 84 -16.40 13.17 1.66
C VAL A 84 -16.15 13.52 0.19
N GLY A 85 -17.22 13.54 -0.61
CA GLY A 85 -17.16 13.78 -2.05
C GLY A 85 -17.35 12.53 -2.91
N ILE A 86 -17.12 11.33 -2.36
CA ILE A 86 -17.31 10.04 -3.07
C ILE A 86 -18.78 9.87 -3.48
N LYS A 87 -19.00 9.52 -4.75
CA LYS A 87 -20.33 9.27 -5.38
C LYS A 87 -20.47 7.87 -5.99
N ALA A 88 -19.36 7.15 -6.14
CA ALA A 88 -19.32 5.76 -6.60
C ALA A 88 -18.74 4.86 -5.49
N TRP A 89 -19.46 4.74 -4.38
CA TRP A 89 -18.94 4.09 -3.17
C TRP A 89 -19.12 2.56 -3.16
N GLN A 90 -18.02 1.85 -2.91
CA GLN A 90 -17.98 0.39 -2.76
C GLN A 90 -18.19 -0.12 -1.31
N GLN A 91 -18.82 0.68 -0.45
CA GLN A 91 -19.12 0.34 0.96
C GLN A 91 -17.90 -0.02 1.82
N GLN A 92 -16.73 0.53 1.49
CA GLN A 92 -15.48 0.41 2.27
C GLN A 92 -15.26 1.68 3.10
N VAL A 93 -14.64 1.57 4.26
CA VAL A 93 -14.39 2.69 5.21
C VAL A 93 -12.91 2.75 5.61
N PRO A 94 -12.37 3.92 6.00
CA PRO A 94 -10.98 4.02 6.42
C PRO A 94 -10.71 3.22 7.70
N THR A 95 -9.77 2.28 7.65
CA THR A 95 -9.27 1.55 8.82
C THR A 95 -7.75 1.63 8.90
N ILE A 96 -7.19 1.56 10.13
CA ILE A 96 -5.74 1.55 10.31
C ILE A 96 -5.13 0.28 9.71
N GLN A 97 -3.93 0.41 9.14
CA GLN A 97 -3.23 -0.65 8.42
C GLN A 97 -1.90 -1.03 9.09
N PRO A 98 -1.49 -2.30 9.05
CA PRO A 98 -0.29 -2.81 9.72
C PRO A 98 0.99 -2.51 8.91
N TYR A 99 1.16 -1.29 8.41
CA TYR A 99 2.34 -0.91 7.61
C TYR A 99 3.53 -0.58 8.52
N SER A 100 4.09 -1.59 9.19
CA SER A 100 5.21 -1.45 10.13
C SER A 100 6.16 -2.65 10.10
N GLY A 101 7.38 -2.48 10.63
CA GLY A 101 8.39 -3.53 10.69
C GLY A 101 8.73 -4.08 9.30
N SER A 102 8.58 -5.40 9.11
CA SER A 102 8.79 -6.06 7.81
C SER A 102 7.72 -5.75 6.76
N ASN A 103 6.56 -5.21 7.16
CA ASN A 103 5.46 -4.80 6.28
C ASN A 103 5.43 -3.27 6.06
N SER A 104 6.55 -2.58 6.32
CA SER A 104 6.71 -1.15 5.99
C SER A 104 6.84 -0.97 4.47
N TRP A 105 6.48 0.21 3.95
CA TRP A 105 6.64 0.49 2.52
C TRP A 105 8.13 0.63 2.14
N PRO A 106 8.65 -0.15 1.17
CA PRO A 106 10.04 -0.10 0.75
C PRO A 106 10.24 0.88 -0.43
N ILE A 107 11.13 1.86 -0.26
CA ILE A 107 11.54 2.81 -1.30
C ILE A 107 13.05 2.61 -1.56
N PRO A 108 13.50 2.26 -2.78
CA PRO A 108 14.92 2.09 -3.08
C PRO A 108 15.77 3.30 -2.68
N THR A 109 16.87 3.08 -1.94
CA THR A 109 17.77 4.19 -1.52
C THR A 109 18.59 4.77 -2.67
N THR A 110 18.57 4.12 -3.83
CA THR A 110 19.34 4.46 -5.01
C THR A 110 18.53 4.05 -6.23
N PRO A 111 17.62 4.93 -6.71
CA PRO A 111 16.83 4.64 -7.91
C PRO A 111 17.75 4.48 -9.13
N VAL A 112 17.40 3.53 -10.00
CA VAL A 112 18.14 3.22 -11.23
C VAL A 112 17.18 3.36 -12.39
N LEU A 113 17.55 4.14 -13.42
CA LEU A 113 16.75 4.28 -14.64
C LEU A 113 16.62 2.92 -15.34
N SER A 114 15.40 2.54 -15.70
CA SER A 114 15.16 1.34 -16.51
C SER A 114 15.56 1.59 -17.96
N LYS A 115 16.11 0.56 -18.61
CA LYS A 115 16.27 0.51 -20.08
C LYS A 115 14.95 0.26 -20.80
N SER A 116 13.95 -0.26 -20.07
CA SER A 116 12.59 -0.50 -20.52
C SER A 116 11.63 -0.02 -19.43
N PRO A 117 11.37 1.29 -19.35
CA PRO A 117 10.34 1.85 -18.47
C PRO A 117 8.97 1.22 -18.70
N ILE A 118 8.15 1.11 -17.65
CA ILE A 118 6.84 0.43 -17.70
C ILE A 118 5.74 1.45 -17.41
N SER A 119 4.71 1.53 -18.27
CA SER A 119 3.59 2.47 -18.09
C SER A 119 2.48 1.88 -17.23
N ALA A 120 1.95 2.70 -16.32
CA ALA A 120 0.80 2.36 -15.48
C ALA A 120 -0.54 2.31 -16.25
N LYS A 121 -0.56 2.57 -17.57
CA LYS A 121 -1.79 2.45 -18.38
C LYS A 121 -2.35 1.02 -18.40
N ASP A 122 -1.46 0.04 -18.50
CA ASP A 122 -1.80 -1.37 -18.66
C ASP A 122 -1.15 -2.27 -17.59
N HIS A 123 -0.36 -1.69 -16.69
CA HIS A 123 0.40 -2.34 -15.62
C HIS A 123 0.11 -1.70 -14.26
N PHE A 124 0.47 -2.37 -13.16
CA PHE A 124 0.31 -1.87 -11.79
C PHE A 124 -1.13 -1.43 -11.46
N LEU A 125 -2.12 -2.16 -11.99
CA LEU A 125 -3.54 -1.95 -11.72
C LEU A 125 -3.98 -2.49 -10.34
N ARG A 126 -3.01 -2.92 -9.52
CA ARG A 126 -3.16 -3.39 -8.13
C ARG A 126 -1.99 -2.86 -7.30
N GLY A 127 -2.25 -2.62 -6.01
CA GLY A 127 -1.24 -2.13 -5.07
C GLY A 127 -0.82 -0.68 -5.32
N ALA A 128 0.12 -0.20 -4.51
CA ALA A 128 0.66 1.14 -4.63
C ALA A 128 1.68 1.24 -5.77
N ILE A 129 1.80 2.44 -6.33
CA ILE A 129 2.89 2.86 -7.22
C ILE A 129 3.82 3.89 -6.57
N ALA A 130 3.35 4.57 -5.51
CA ALA A 130 4.12 5.54 -4.74
C ALA A 130 3.63 5.60 -3.28
N VAL A 131 4.35 6.29 -2.42
CA VAL A 131 3.94 6.59 -1.04
C VAL A 131 4.09 8.09 -0.77
N ALA A 132 3.02 8.71 -0.30
CA ALA A 132 2.98 10.11 0.07
C ALA A 132 3.75 10.36 1.37
N VAL A 133 4.27 11.59 1.54
CA VAL A 133 5.10 11.92 2.72
C VAL A 133 4.33 11.99 4.04
N ASN A 134 2.99 11.94 3.99
CA ASN A 134 2.11 11.73 5.15
C ASN A 134 1.89 10.24 5.50
N GLY A 135 2.51 9.32 4.76
CA GLY A 135 2.47 7.87 5.00
C GLY A 135 1.34 7.13 4.29
N VAL A 136 0.51 7.82 3.50
CA VAL A 136 -0.58 7.19 2.73
C VAL A 136 -0.03 6.64 1.41
N PRO A 137 -0.33 5.39 1.01
CA PRO A 137 0.03 4.88 -0.30
C PRO A 137 -0.74 5.59 -1.42
N ILE A 138 -0.11 5.71 -2.58
CA ILE A 138 -0.72 6.22 -3.81
C ILE A 138 -0.76 5.08 -4.81
N PHE A 139 -1.96 4.74 -5.26
CA PHE A 139 -2.26 3.73 -6.25
C PHE A 139 -2.29 4.37 -7.65
N ASN A 140 -2.33 3.54 -8.67
CA ASN A 140 -2.49 3.95 -10.05
C ASN A 140 -3.80 4.73 -10.25
N ALA A 141 -3.78 5.82 -11.03
CA ALA A 141 -4.99 6.60 -11.35
C ALA A 141 -6.10 5.77 -12.02
N LEU A 142 -5.75 4.62 -12.61
CA LEU A 142 -6.68 3.64 -13.13
C LEU A 142 -6.99 2.56 -12.08
N THR A 143 -8.28 2.26 -11.91
CA THR A 143 -8.74 1.13 -11.11
C THR A 143 -8.28 -0.22 -11.69
N ASN A 144 -8.52 -1.31 -10.96
CA ASN A 144 -8.27 -2.67 -11.46
C ASN A 144 -9.11 -3.09 -12.68
N LYS A 145 -9.97 -2.20 -13.22
CA LYS A 145 -10.74 -2.36 -14.47
C LYS A 145 -10.20 -1.49 -15.61
N GLY A 146 -9.12 -0.73 -15.39
CA GLY A 146 -8.61 0.25 -16.35
C GLY A 146 -9.43 1.55 -16.43
N THR A 147 -10.33 1.82 -15.48
CA THR A 147 -11.15 3.05 -15.46
C THR A 147 -10.49 4.12 -14.60
N ASP A 148 -10.55 5.38 -15.03
CA ASP A 148 -10.03 6.52 -14.27
C ASP A 148 -10.88 6.79 -13.01
N ALA A 149 -10.29 6.56 -11.82
CA ALA A 149 -11.00 6.64 -10.55
C ALA A 149 -11.48 8.06 -10.20
N PHE A 150 -10.74 9.08 -10.64
CA PHE A 150 -11.10 10.48 -10.44
C PHE A 150 -12.34 10.84 -11.27
N LEU A 151 -12.40 10.38 -12.52
CA LEU A 151 -13.52 10.63 -13.42
C LEU A 151 -14.77 9.80 -13.11
N THR A 152 -14.64 8.62 -12.49
CA THR A 152 -15.80 7.78 -12.08
C THR A 152 -16.47 8.24 -10.79
N GLY A 153 -15.89 9.21 -10.06
CA GLY A 153 -16.42 9.70 -8.79
C GLY A 153 -16.20 8.73 -7.62
N GLU A 154 -15.20 7.85 -7.73
CA GLU A 154 -14.79 6.91 -6.68
C GLU A 154 -13.97 7.58 -5.57
N LEU A 155 -13.42 8.78 -5.84
CA LEU A 155 -12.52 9.52 -4.94
C LEU A 155 -13.23 10.58 -4.09
N ASP A 156 -12.65 10.84 -2.92
CA ASP A 156 -12.98 11.96 -2.06
C ASP A 156 -12.35 13.28 -2.53
N ASP A 157 -12.68 14.37 -1.85
CA ASP A 157 -12.19 15.73 -2.17
C ASP A 157 -10.66 15.89 -2.08
N TRP A 158 -9.95 14.89 -1.57
CA TRP A 158 -8.49 14.84 -1.44
C TRP A 158 -7.82 13.88 -2.44
N GLY A 159 -8.61 13.24 -3.30
CA GLY A 159 -8.14 12.36 -4.36
C GLY A 159 -7.86 10.93 -3.91
N GLY A 160 -8.48 10.45 -2.82
CA GLY A 160 -8.34 9.08 -2.35
C GLY A 160 -9.65 8.40 -2.01
N HIS A 161 -9.58 7.09 -1.75
CA HIS A 161 -10.72 6.29 -1.31
C HIS A 161 -10.24 5.06 -0.53
N CYS A 162 -11.18 4.23 -0.06
CA CYS A 162 -10.86 2.96 0.57
C CYS A 162 -10.93 1.79 -0.40
N GLY A 163 -9.86 0.99 -0.45
CA GLY A 163 -9.74 -0.26 -1.17
C GLY A 163 -10.52 -1.41 -0.53
N ARG A 164 -10.40 -2.60 -1.15
CA ARG A 164 -11.13 -3.82 -0.75
C ARG A 164 -10.69 -4.43 0.58
N ALA A 165 -9.68 -3.84 1.23
CA ALA A 165 -9.23 -4.21 2.57
C ALA A 165 -9.52 -3.10 3.60
N ASP A 166 -10.49 -2.22 3.31
CA ASP A 166 -10.80 -1.03 4.10
C ASP A 166 -9.55 -0.11 4.27
N ASP A 167 -8.65 -0.14 3.27
CA ASP A 167 -7.38 0.57 3.23
C ASP A 167 -7.49 1.90 2.48
N TYR A 168 -7.22 3.03 3.14
CA TYR A 168 -7.25 4.34 2.49
C TYR A 168 -6.00 4.56 1.62
N HIS A 169 -6.20 4.99 0.37
CA HIS A 169 -5.12 5.29 -0.57
C HIS A 169 -5.54 6.37 -1.58
N TYR A 170 -4.57 7.14 -2.07
CA TYR A 170 -4.80 8.14 -3.13
C TYR A 170 -4.75 7.50 -4.53
N HIS A 171 -5.46 8.09 -5.50
CA HIS A 171 -5.33 7.81 -6.95
C HIS A 171 -4.82 9.01 -7.74
N THR A 172 -4.87 10.21 -7.16
CA THR A 172 -4.24 11.42 -7.72
C THR A 172 -3.12 11.91 -6.81
N ALA A 173 -2.29 12.83 -7.30
CA ALA A 173 -1.26 13.42 -6.44
C ALA A 173 -1.89 14.21 -5.28
N PRO A 174 -1.46 13.98 -4.03
CA PRO A 174 -1.91 14.76 -2.88
C PRO A 174 -1.23 16.14 -2.85
N LEU A 175 -1.55 16.98 -3.85
CA LEU A 175 -0.91 18.27 -4.13
C LEU A 175 -0.96 19.24 -2.94
N HIS A 176 -1.98 19.11 -2.09
CA HIS A 176 -2.12 19.86 -0.84
C HIS A 176 -0.88 19.73 0.08
N LEU A 177 -0.20 18.58 0.07
CA LEU A 177 1.02 18.36 0.86
C LEU A 177 2.15 19.33 0.48
N GLN A 178 2.17 19.86 -0.75
CA GLN A 178 3.18 20.85 -1.16
C GLN A 178 3.10 22.15 -0.33
N THR A 179 1.93 22.48 0.22
CA THR A 179 1.76 23.63 1.13
C THR A 179 2.37 23.37 2.52
N ILE A 180 2.48 22.10 2.92
CA ILE A 180 3.00 21.66 4.23
C ILE A 180 4.52 21.48 4.17
N VAL A 181 5.03 20.77 3.15
CA VAL A 181 6.48 20.48 3.03
C VAL A 181 7.26 21.52 2.25
N GLY A 182 6.56 22.37 1.49
CA GLY A 182 7.14 23.42 0.65
C GLY A 182 7.63 22.92 -0.72
N LYS A 183 7.67 23.84 -1.69
CA LYS A 183 7.94 23.54 -3.13
C LYS A 183 9.27 22.84 -3.42
N LYS A 184 10.26 22.92 -2.52
CA LYS A 184 11.60 22.32 -2.68
C LYS A 184 11.69 20.89 -2.15
N VAL A 185 10.61 20.35 -1.61
CA VAL A 185 10.56 19.04 -0.95
C VAL A 185 9.53 18.15 -1.66
N PRO A 186 9.82 16.85 -1.87
CA PRO A 186 8.87 15.92 -2.47
C PRO A 186 7.59 15.79 -1.63
N ILE A 187 6.46 15.59 -2.30
CA ILE A 187 5.16 15.25 -1.69
C ILE A 187 4.95 13.73 -1.61
N ALA A 188 5.70 12.96 -2.38
CA ALA A 188 5.69 11.50 -2.39
C ALA A 188 7.01 10.95 -2.95
N TYR A 189 7.17 9.63 -2.91
CA TYR A 189 8.24 8.89 -3.59
C TYR A 189 7.62 7.71 -4.32
N ALA A 190 7.98 7.51 -5.59
CA ALA A 190 7.59 6.33 -6.35
C ALA A 190 8.33 5.09 -5.82
N LEU A 191 7.74 3.90 -5.99
CA LEU A 191 8.36 2.64 -5.53
C LEU A 191 9.62 2.24 -6.34
N ASP A 192 9.92 2.94 -7.43
CA ASP A 192 11.23 2.85 -8.11
C ASP A 192 12.35 3.66 -7.42
N GLY A 193 11.99 4.47 -6.42
CA GLY A 193 12.89 5.29 -5.59
C GLY A 193 13.01 6.76 -6.02
N PHE A 194 12.41 7.19 -7.14
CA PHE A 194 12.47 8.60 -7.55
C PHE A 194 11.46 9.45 -6.76
N PRO A 195 11.83 10.71 -6.41
CA PRO A 195 10.93 11.62 -5.72
C PRO A 195 9.83 12.13 -6.64
N ILE A 196 8.68 12.47 -6.05
CA ILE A 196 7.54 13.09 -6.70
C ILE A 196 7.29 14.46 -6.06
N TYR A 197 7.32 15.52 -6.85
CA TYR A 197 7.03 16.89 -6.43
C TYR A 197 5.58 17.28 -6.73
N GLY A 198 5.12 18.41 -6.20
CA GLY A 198 3.81 18.98 -6.58
C GLY A 198 3.85 19.61 -7.98
N GLU A 199 2.86 20.44 -8.31
CA GLU A 199 2.71 21.07 -9.64
C GLU A 199 3.85 22.00 -10.07
N THR A 200 4.79 22.29 -9.17
CA THR A 200 5.82 23.31 -9.38
C THR A 200 7.23 22.79 -9.15
N GLU A 201 8.14 23.34 -9.95
CA GLU A 201 9.58 23.32 -9.79
C GLU A 201 10.05 23.78 -8.41
N VAL A 202 11.29 23.44 -8.06
CA VAL A 202 12.00 23.98 -6.89
C VAL A 202 12.15 25.52 -6.91
N ASN A 203 12.00 26.15 -8.08
CA ASN A 203 11.99 27.60 -8.26
C ASN A 203 10.56 28.21 -8.20
N GLY A 204 9.53 27.38 -8.11
CA GLY A 204 8.14 27.76 -7.94
C GLY A 204 7.34 28.06 -9.20
N LYS A 205 7.93 27.96 -10.40
CA LYS A 205 7.21 27.90 -11.68
C LYS A 205 6.53 26.54 -11.83
N ASN A 206 5.48 26.46 -12.65
CA ASN A 206 4.85 25.18 -12.98
C ASN A 206 5.85 24.26 -13.68
N ALA A 207 5.77 22.96 -13.38
CA ALA A 207 6.54 21.95 -14.09
C ALA A 207 6.06 21.84 -15.54
N VAL A 208 7.00 21.72 -16.48
CA VAL A 208 6.73 21.68 -17.93
C VAL A 208 7.70 20.73 -18.61
N GLY A 209 7.34 20.28 -19.83
CA GLY A 209 8.16 19.32 -20.57
C GLY A 209 8.28 17.97 -19.86
N LEU A 210 7.20 17.55 -19.19
CA LEU A 210 7.10 16.23 -18.57
C LEU A 210 7.01 15.14 -19.64
N ASP A 211 7.60 13.99 -19.36
CA ASP A 211 7.61 12.80 -20.20
C ASP A 211 6.32 11.97 -20.05
N GLU A 212 6.26 10.84 -20.75
CA GLU A 212 5.13 9.91 -20.73
C GLU A 212 4.78 9.33 -19.35
N PHE A 213 5.67 9.47 -18.36
CA PHE A 213 5.45 9.05 -16.97
C PHE A 213 5.19 10.23 -16.02
N ASN A 214 4.96 11.43 -16.54
CA ASN A 214 4.71 12.66 -15.78
C ASN A 214 5.93 13.13 -14.96
N GLY A 215 7.14 12.87 -15.45
CA GLY A 215 8.40 13.32 -14.84
C GLY A 215 9.38 13.91 -15.85
N HIS A 216 10.52 14.41 -15.38
CA HIS A 216 11.59 14.87 -16.26
C HIS A 216 12.96 14.83 -15.58
N PHE A 217 13.99 15.26 -16.30
CA PHE A 217 15.35 15.45 -15.77
C PHE A 217 15.62 16.91 -15.42
N ASP A 218 16.13 17.16 -14.21
CA ASP A 218 16.65 18.48 -13.83
C ASP A 218 17.93 18.86 -14.62
N SER A 219 18.41 20.08 -14.43
CA SER A 219 19.66 20.56 -15.05
C SER A 219 20.92 19.80 -14.61
N LYS A 220 20.83 18.98 -13.54
CA LYS A 220 21.88 18.11 -13.01
C LYS A 220 21.67 16.64 -13.43
N LYS A 221 20.76 16.37 -14.38
CA LYS A 221 20.40 15.05 -14.90
C LYS A 221 19.83 14.10 -13.83
N LYS A 222 19.15 14.64 -12.82
CA LYS A 222 18.36 13.86 -11.86
C LYS A 222 16.91 13.78 -12.32
N TYR A 223 16.43 12.55 -12.48
CA TYR A 223 15.03 12.31 -12.81
C TYR A 223 14.13 12.47 -11.57
N HIS A 224 12.93 13.01 -11.76
CA HIS A 224 11.88 13.12 -10.76
C HIS A 224 10.50 13.26 -11.42
N TYR A 225 9.46 12.88 -10.70
CA TYR A 225 8.06 12.99 -11.14
C TYR A 225 7.39 14.26 -10.59
N HIS A 226 6.27 14.64 -11.20
CA HIS A 226 5.38 15.68 -10.71
C HIS A 226 3.95 15.18 -10.56
N GLY A 227 3.24 15.75 -9.59
CA GLY A 227 1.78 15.71 -9.54
C GLY A 227 1.17 16.78 -10.43
N THR A 228 0.07 16.45 -11.10
CA THR A 228 -0.63 17.32 -12.07
C THR A 228 -2.14 17.27 -11.87
N LYS A 229 -2.86 18.30 -12.35
CA LYS A 229 -4.35 18.30 -12.37
C LYS A 229 -4.96 17.58 -13.59
N THR A 230 -4.14 17.07 -14.49
CA THR A 230 -4.53 16.28 -15.66
C THR A 230 -3.93 14.88 -15.58
N TYR A 231 -4.63 13.88 -16.14
CA TYR A 231 -4.13 12.52 -16.26
C TYR A 231 -2.67 12.51 -16.78
N PRO A 232 -1.76 11.72 -16.17
CA PRO A 232 -1.99 10.66 -15.18
C PRO A 232 -2.10 11.13 -13.72
N TYR A 233 -2.16 12.43 -13.45
CA TYR A 233 -2.26 13.09 -12.13
C TYR A 233 -1.08 12.90 -11.16
N ILE A 234 -0.39 11.77 -11.24
CA ILE A 234 0.78 11.35 -10.45
C ILE A 234 1.80 10.73 -11.43
N ASN A 235 2.72 9.85 -11.01
CA ASN A 235 3.62 9.15 -11.92
C ASN A 235 2.83 8.16 -12.81
N GLY A 236 2.89 8.33 -14.14
CA GLY A 236 2.18 7.51 -15.13
C GLY A 236 2.76 6.12 -15.39
N GLY A 237 3.53 5.60 -14.42
CA GLY A 237 4.37 4.41 -14.55
C GLY A 237 5.71 4.59 -13.85
N PHE A 238 6.71 3.81 -14.28
CA PHE A 238 8.06 3.82 -13.72
C PHE A 238 9.11 4.01 -14.80
N ARG A 239 9.81 5.16 -14.71
CA ARG A 239 11.09 5.44 -15.35
C ARG A 239 12.21 4.60 -14.74
N GLY A 240 12.13 4.29 -13.45
CA GLY A 240 13.09 3.46 -12.75
C GLY A 240 12.82 1.96 -12.87
N VAL A 241 13.75 1.15 -12.36
CA VAL A 241 13.63 -0.32 -12.31
C VAL A 241 12.71 -0.72 -11.16
N VAL A 242 11.66 -1.46 -11.49
CA VAL A 242 10.76 -2.17 -10.57
C VAL A 242 10.60 -3.62 -11.01
N SER A 243 10.11 -4.48 -10.11
CA SER A 243 9.57 -5.80 -10.47
C SER A 243 8.05 -5.72 -10.42
N GLU A 244 7.36 -6.35 -11.36
CA GLU A 244 5.91 -6.54 -11.31
C GLU A 244 5.59 -8.02 -11.06
N ILE A 245 4.76 -8.30 -10.06
CA ILE A 245 4.22 -9.63 -9.74
C ILE A 245 2.72 -9.47 -9.55
N ASP A 246 1.91 -10.34 -10.18
CA ASP A 246 0.43 -10.33 -10.08
C ASP A 246 -0.26 -8.97 -10.35
N GLY A 247 0.37 -8.09 -11.13
CA GLY A 247 -0.13 -6.76 -11.49
C GLY A 247 0.14 -5.66 -10.45
N GLN A 248 1.12 -5.85 -9.57
CA GLN A 248 1.56 -4.90 -8.54
C GLN A 248 3.10 -4.87 -8.41
N VAL A 249 3.66 -3.78 -7.87
CA VAL A 249 5.10 -3.66 -7.62
C VAL A 249 5.57 -4.63 -6.53
N ASP A 250 6.72 -5.27 -6.71
CA ASP A 250 7.36 -6.12 -5.70
C ASP A 250 8.81 -5.67 -5.36
N PRO A 251 9.20 -5.63 -4.06
CA PRO A 251 8.35 -5.78 -2.88
C PRO A 251 7.52 -4.52 -2.60
N GLN A 252 6.38 -4.68 -1.94
CA GLN A 252 5.63 -3.58 -1.31
C GLN A 252 4.94 -4.03 -0.02
N ALA A 253 4.43 -3.08 0.77
CA ALA A 253 3.61 -3.42 1.94
C ALA A 253 2.28 -4.01 1.49
N ALA A 254 1.75 -4.95 2.26
CA ALA A 254 0.49 -5.61 1.97
C ALA A 254 -0.50 -5.48 3.15
N THR A 255 -1.77 -5.68 2.85
CA THR A 255 -2.81 -5.77 3.88
C THR A 255 -3.84 -6.83 3.50
N LYS A 256 -4.65 -7.22 4.47
CA LYS A 256 -5.76 -8.16 4.34
C LYS A 256 -7.04 -7.51 4.85
N ALA A 257 -8.13 -7.82 4.18
CA ALA A 257 -9.45 -7.33 4.55
C ALA A 257 -9.96 -7.98 5.85
N PHE A 258 -10.70 -7.18 6.64
CA PHE A 258 -11.53 -7.68 7.75
C PHE A 258 -12.74 -8.47 7.23
N ARG A 259 -13.33 -8.01 6.13
CA ARG A 259 -14.61 -8.47 5.60
C ARG A 259 -14.59 -8.60 4.07
N PRO A 260 -15.52 -9.35 3.46
CA PRO A 260 -15.71 -9.31 2.02
C PRO A 260 -16.00 -7.89 1.55
N ALA A 261 -15.41 -7.47 0.42
CA ALA A 261 -15.71 -6.16 -0.17
C ALA A 261 -17.20 -6.07 -0.55
N GLY A 262 -17.82 -4.94 -0.19
CA GLY A 262 -19.23 -4.68 -0.49
C GLY A 262 -19.52 -4.50 -1.99
N ALA A 263 -20.79 -4.62 -2.36
CA ALA A 263 -21.25 -4.22 -3.68
C ALA A 263 -21.30 -2.68 -3.79
N PRO A 264 -21.09 -2.07 -4.97
CA PRO A 264 -21.28 -0.63 -5.16
C PRO A 264 -22.70 -0.18 -4.78
N LEU A 265 -22.81 0.78 -3.86
CA LEU A 265 -24.09 1.29 -3.37
C LEU A 265 -24.58 2.39 -4.32
N ARG A 266 -25.42 2.00 -5.28
CA ARG A 266 -25.89 2.89 -6.35
C ARG A 266 -26.68 4.08 -5.79
N GLY A 267 -26.33 5.28 -6.25
CA GLY A 267 -26.99 6.52 -5.81
C GLY A 267 -26.57 7.02 -4.43
N ALA A 268 -25.62 6.35 -3.76
CA ALA A 268 -25.04 6.84 -2.52
C ALA A 268 -23.98 7.93 -2.79
N SER A 269 -23.99 8.98 -1.99
CA SER A 269 -22.87 9.92 -1.89
C SER A 269 -22.48 10.14 -0.42
N ILE A 270 -21.18 10.17 -0.14
CA ILE A 270 -20.67 10.41 1.22
C ILE A 270 -20.60 11.93 1.45
N THR A 271 -21.26 12.39 2.52
CA THR A 271 -21.44 13.81 2.85
C THR A 271 -20.81 14.20 4.18
N GLY A 272 -20.32 13.24 4.98
CA GLY A 272 -19.60 13.53 6.21
C GLY A 272 -18.68 12.39 6.62
N PHE A 273 -17.54 12.74 7.20
CA PHE A 273 -16.64 11.81 7.88
C PHE A 273 -16.00 12.52 9.06
N GLU A 274 -16.11 11.92 10.24
CA GLU A 274 -15.69 12.48 11.53
C GLU A 274 -14.89 11.45 12.32
N VAL A 275 -13.83 11.90 13.00
CA VAL A 275 -13.12 11.12 14.02
C VAL A 275 -13.77 11.43 15.36
N THR A 276 -14.49 10.47 15.93
CA THR A 276 -15.28 10.64 17.15
C THR A 276 -14.53 10.24 18.42
N GLY A 277 -13.39 9.56 18.28
CA GLY A 277 -12.49 9.18 19.38
C GLY A 277 -11.25 8.44 18.86
N PRO A 278 -10.37 7.94 19.76
CA PRO A 278 -9.28 7.06 19.37
C PRO A 278 -9.82 5.85 18.60
N GLU A 279 -9.28 5.61 17.41
CA GLU A 279 -9.70 4.52 16.50
C GLU A 279 -11.22 4.48 16.22
N SER A 280 -11.95 5.59 16.46
CA SER A 280 -13.41 5.64 16.42
C SER A 280 -13.88 6.74 15.46
N TYR A 281 -14.87 6.40 14.63
CA TYR A 281 -15.25 7.18 13.45
C TYR A 281 -16.77 7.22 13.26
N MET A 282 -17.24 8.24 12.55
CA MET A 282 -18.60 8.31 12.03
C MET A 282 -18.59 8.74 10.57
N LEU A 283 -19.19 7.92 9.70
CA LEU A 283 -19.40 8.20 8.29
C LEU A 283 -20.87 8.53 8.05
N THR A 284 -21.14 9.66 7.39
CA THR A 284 -22.47 10.04 6.91
C THR A 284 -22.53 9.87 5.40
N TYR A 285 -23.54 9.15 4.92
CA TYR A 285 -23.87 9.07 3.50
C TYR A 285 -25.35 9.35 3.27
N GLN A 286 -25.71 9.65 2.03
CA GLN A 286 -27.10 9.85 1.62
C GLN A 286 -27.43 9.01 0.39
N ILE A 287 -28.68 8.56 0.29
CA ILE A 287 -29.28 7.97 -0.92
C ILE A 287 -30.57 8.72 -1.17
N ALA A 288 -30.73 9.34 -2.35
CA ALA A 288 -31.90 10.16 -2.69
C ALA A 288 -32.29 11.14 -1.56
N GLU A 289 -31.32 11.94 -1.11
CA GLU A 289 -31.41 12.93 -0.01
C GLU A 289 -31.70 12.35 1.40
N THR A 290 -32.01 11.06 1.51
CA THR A 290 -32.20 10.37 2.78
C THR A 290 -30.85 10.09 3.42
N LYS A 291 -30.64 10.54 4.67
CA LYS A 291 -29.38 10.43 5.41
C LYS A 291 -29.28 9.13 6.21
N TYR A 292 -28.11 8.50 6.13
CA TYR A 292 -27.72 7.29 6.85
C TYR A 292 -26.40 7.51 7.59
N LEU A 293 -26.15 6.74 8.65
CA LEU A 293 -24.90 6.80 9.42
C LEU A 293 -24.25 5.42 9.56
N ILE A 294 -22.93 5.41 9.61
CA ILE A 294 -22.15 4.29 10.13
C ILE A 294 -21.24 4.85 11.22
N LYS A 295 -21.43 4.41 12.47
CA LYS A 295 -20.42 4.59 13.52
C LYS A 295 -19.56 3.34 13.56
N TYR A 296 -18.25 3.46 13.72
CA TYR A 296 -17.40 2.28 13.85
C TYR A 296 -16.13 2.53 14.65
N SER A 297 -15.62 1.48 15.27
CA SER A 297 -14.27 1.42 15.82
C SER A 297 -13.39 0.53 14.92
N ALA A 298 -12.12 0.86 14.75
CA ALA A 298 -11.21 0.16 13.85
C ALA A 298 -9.79 0.03 14.44
N SER A 299 -9.54 -1.12 15.08
CA SER A 299 -8.22 -1.52 15.53
C SER A 299 -7.43 -2.24 14.42
N LEU A 300 -6.19 -2.66 14.71
CA LEU A 300 -5.42 -3.47 13.75
C LEU A 300 -6.02 -4.86 13.53
N THR A 301 -6.70 -5.44 14.52
CA THR A 301 -7.19 -6.83 14.49
C THR A 301 -8.69 -6.95 14.30
N GLU A 302 -9.48 -5.93 14.65
CA GLU A 302 -10.94 -5.96 14.63
C GLU A 302 -11.55 -4.61 14.25
N VAL A 303 -12.68 -4.65 13.53
CA VAL A 303 -13.55 -3.51 13.24
C VAL A 303 -14.97 -3.84 13.72
N GLU A 304 -15.59 -2.95 14.49
CA GLU A 304 -16.98 -3.04 14.94
C GLU A 304 -17.76 -1.88 14.33
N MET A 305 -18.88 -2.17 13.65
CA MET A 305 -19.67 -1.20 12.88
C MET A 305 -21.14 -1.21 13.33
N GLU A 306 -21.65 -0.05 13.77
CA GLU A 306 -23.08 0.23 13.93
C GLU A 306 -23.58 0.97 12.68
N PHE A 307 -24.46 0.33 11.91
CA PHE A 307 -25.17 0.96 10.79
C PHE A 307 -26.53 1.45 11.29
N ILE A 308 -26.84 2.73 11.08
CA ILE A 308 -28.03 3.41 11.61
C ILE A 308 -28.87 3.92 10.46
N GLU A 309 -30.12 3.50 10.46
CA GLU A 309 -31.16 3.84 9.49
C GLU A 309 -31.81 5.20 9.81
N PRO A 310 -32.53 5.82 8.86
CA PRO A 310 -33.12 7.16 9.03
C PRO A 310 -34.20 7.24 10.13
N ASP A 311 -34.82 6.12 10.47
CA ASP A 311 -35.81 6.00 11.56
C ASP A 311 -35.17 5.79 12.95
N GLY A 312 -33.84 5.70 13.01
CA GLY A 312 -33.07 5.46 14.23
C GLY A 312 -32.90 3.99 14.61
N THR A 313 -33.43 3.04 13.82
CA THR A 313 -33.08 1.62 13.98
C THR A 313 -31.61 1.39 13.60
N SER A 314 -30.94 0.42 14.24
CA SER A 314 -29.56 0.09 13.93
C SER A 314 -29.27 -1.40 13.96
N ARG A 315 -28.19 -1.80 13.29
CA ARG A 315 -27.61 -3.14 13.30
C ARG A 315 -26.10 -3.05 13.52
N THR A 316 -25.55 -4.01 14.27
CA THR A 316 -24.11 -4.08 14.55
C THR A 316 -23.47 -5.27 13.84
N GLU A 317 -22.28 -5.07 13.27
CA GLU A 317 -21.45 -6.11 12.68
C GLU A 317 -20.02 -6.00 13.21
N VAL A 318 -19.40 -7.15 13.53
CA VAL A 318 -18.01 -7.22 14.01
C VAL A 318 -17.21 -8.11 13.06
N TYR A 319 -16.03 -7.66 12.65
CA TYR A 319 -15.16 -8.40 11.74
C TYR A 319 -13.71 -8.37 12.20
N SER A 320 -13.08 -9.54 12.28
CA SER A 320 -11.66 -9.69 12.59
C SER A 320 -10.81 -9.79 11.31
N ARG A 321 -9.58 -9.24 11.32
CA ARG A 321 -8.65 -9.30 10.19
C ARG A 321 -8.17 -10.74 9.95
N ARG A 322 -8.15 -11.16 8.68
CA ARG A 322 -7.79 -12.53 8.24
C ARG A 322 -6.28 -12.76 8.08
#